data_AF-A0A967HME3-F1
#
_entry.id   AF-A0A967HME3-F1
#
_cell.length_a   1.000
_cell.length_b   1.000
_cell.length_c   1.000
_cell.angle_alpha   90.00
_cell.angle_beta   90.00
_cell.angle_gamma   90.00
#
_symmetry.space_group_name_H-M   'P 1'
#
loop_
_entity.id
_entity.type
_entity.pdbx_description
1 polymer ?
#
loop_
_entity_poly.entity_id
_entity_poly.type
_entity_poly.pdbx_seq_one_letter_code
_entity_poly.pdbx_strand_id
1 'polypeptide(L)' 'AAGEAVFRYGERAETFHIVREGTVTVEVAAIEGPPLELQELGEGALLGWSWLIPPYRWNFQARARTAARGRGVRR' A
#
# COMPACT_ATOMS: atom_id res chain seq x y z
N ALA A 1 3.69 2.71 11.82
CA ALA A 1 5.09 3.10 12.13
C ALA A 1 5.98 2.90 10.90
N ALA A 2 7.17 3.50 10.86
CA ALA A 2 8.12 3.21 9.79
C ALA A 2 8.42 1.70 9.75
N GLY A 3 8.43 1.12 8.55
CA GLY A 3 8.57 -0.31 8.32
C GLY A 3 7.28 -1.13 8.37
N GLU A 4 6.15 -0.54 8.77
CA GLU A 4 4.88 -1.27 8.92
C GLU A 4 4.15 -1.45 7.58
N ALA A 5 3.58 -2.64 7.36
CA ALA A 5 2.79 -2.91 6.17
C ALA A 5 1.46 -2.14 6.20
N VAL A 6 1.19 -1.37 5.15
CA VAL A 6 -0.09 -0.67 4.94
C VAL A 6 -1.13 -1.63 4.38
N PHE A 7 -0.73 -2.46 3.41
CA PHE A 7 -1.47 -3.59 2.89
C PHE A 7 -0.50 -4.61 2.30
N ARG A 8 -0.89 -5.89 2.26
CA ARG A 8 -0.03 -6.97 1.77
C ARG A 8 -0.54 -7.53 0.46
N TYR A 9 0.40 -8.01 -0.35
CA TYR A 9 0.11 -8.72 -1.58
C TYR A 9 -0.86 -9.89 -1.33
N GLY A 10 -1.82 -10.07 -2.24
CA GLY A 10 -2.77 -11.18 -2.22
C GLY A 10 -3.92 -11.05 -1.19
N GLU A 11 -3.80 -10.15 -0.22
CA GLU A 11 -4.90 -9.86 0.71
C GLU A 11 -6.07 -9.21 -0.01
N ARG A 12 -7.26 -9.31 0.61
CA ARG A 12 -8.47 -8.73 0.05
C ARG A 12 -8.37 -7.20 0.10
N ALA A 13 -8.52 -6.56 -1.05
CA ALA A 13 -8.58 -5.12 -1.20
C ALA A 13 -9.99 -4.65 -0.84
N GLU A 14 -10.21 -4.30 0.42
CA GLU A 14 -11.49 -3.79 0.92
C GLU A 14 -11.50 -2.28 1.13
N THR A 15 -10.33 -1.65 1.06
CA THR A 15 -10.11 -0.26 1.40
C THR A 15 -9.30 0.45 0.33
N PHE A 16 -9.58 1.73 0.14
CA PHE A 16 -8.60 2.65 -0.44
C PHE A 16 -7.96 3.48 0.67
N HIS A 17 -6.72 3.89 0.46
CA HIS A 17 -5.91 4.64 1.42
C HIS A 17 -5.45 5.95 0.80
N ILE A 18 -5.42 7.00 1.62
CA ILE A 18 -4.77 8.28 1.29
C ILE A 18 -3.67 8.49 2.31
N VAL A 19 -2.47 8.80 1.83
CA VAL A 19 -1.35 9.20 2.69
C VAL A 19 -1.64 10.58 3.25
N ARG A 20 -1.85 10.69 4.56
CA ARG A 20 -2.11 11.97 5.24
C ARG A 20 -0.84 12.68 5.67
N GLU A 21 0.18 11.90 6.01
CA GLU A 21 1.45 12.36 6.58
C GLU A 21 2.49 11.29 6.27
N GLY A 22 3.73 11.72 6.01
CA GLY A 22 4.85 10.82 5.76
C GLY A 22 4.87 10.22 4.35
N THR A 23 5.63 9.14 4.19
CA THR A 23 5.85 8.48 2.90
C THR A 23 5.60 6.98 2.99
N VAL A 24 5.07 6.42 1.92
CA VAL A 24 4.74 5.01 1.74
C VAL A 24 5.40 4.51 0.47
N THR A 25 6.08 3.38 0.54
CA THR A 25 6.64 2.72 -0.64
C THR A 25 5.70 1.62 -1.11
N VAL A 26 5.39 1.60 -2.41
CA VAL A 26 4.72 0.49 -3.09
C VAL A 26 5.79 -0.41 -3.68
N GLU A 27 5.67 -1.71 -3.41
CA GLU A 27 6.66 -2.70 -3.79
C GLU A 27 6.00 -4.00 -4.29
N VAL A 28 6.72 -4.73 -5.14
CA VAL A 28 6.35 -6.09 -5.54
C VAL A 28 6.94 -7.05 -4.53
N ALA A 29 6.11 -7.94 -3.99
CA ALA A 29 6.58 -9.02 -3.14
C ALA A 29 7.48 -9.96 -3.95
N ALA A 30 8.72 -10.16 -3.49
CA ALA A 30 9.63 -11.13 -4.09
C ALA A 30 9.36 -12.53 -3.52
N ILE A 31 9.47 -13.56 -4.36
CA ILE A 31 9.46 -14.96 -3.90
C ILE A 31 10.75 -15.27 -3.14
N GLU A 32 11.88 -14.73 -3.63
CA GLU A 32 13.20 -14.82 -3.00
C GLU A 32 13.92 -13.46 -3.10
N GLY A 33 14.65 -13.08 -2.04
CA GLY A 33 15.38 -11.81 -1.98
C GLY A 33 14.54 -10.62 -1.47
N PRO A 34 15.08 -9.39 -1.54
CA PRO A 34 14.37 -8.20 -1.10
C PRO A 34 13.22 -7.86 -2.06
N PRO A 35 12.13 -7.25 -1.55
CA PRO A 35 11.05 -6.76 -2.40
C PRO A 35 11.54 -5.68 -3.37
N LEU A 36 10.92 -5.60 -4.53
CA LEU A 36 11.25 -4.59 -5.55
C LEU A 36 10.42 -3.32 -5.29
N GLU A 37 11.07 -2.25 -4.87
CA GLU A 37 10.43 -0.93 -4.74
C GLU A 37 10.06 -0.40 -6.14
N LEU A 38 8.77 -0.08 -6.33
CA LEU A 38 8.25 0.47 -7.58
C LEU A 38 8.14 1.99 -7.52
N GLN A 39 7.57 2.49 -6.42
CA GLN A 39 7.25 3.90 -6.28
C GLN A 39 7.18 4.32 -4.82
N GLU A 40 7.72 5.49 -4.51
CA GLU A 40 7.48 6.19 -3.25
C GLU A 40 6.33 7.19 -3.42
N LEU A 41 5.41 7.17 -2.46
CA LEU A 41 4.23 8.01 -2.41
C LEU A 41 4.27 8.89 -1.17
N GLY A 42 4.17 10.20 -1.37
CA GLY A 42 4.08 11.19 -0.31
C GLY A 42 2.64 11.56 0.06
N GLU A 43 2.53 12.64 0.81
CA GLU A 43 1.26 13.18 1.29
C GLU A 43 0.28 13.50 0.14
N GLY A 44 -0.99 13.21 0.35
CA GLY A 44 -2.04 13.39 -0.65
C GLY A 44 -2.13 12.27 -1.69
N ALA A 45 -1.14 11.37 -1.76
CA ALA A 45 -1.18 10.25 -2.69
C ALA A 45 -2.31 9.27 -2.36
N LEU A 46 -2.96 8.78 -3.42
CA LEU A 46 -4.02 7.78 -3.38
C LEU A 46 -3.47 6.39 -3.70
N LEU A 47 -3.84 5.44 -2.86
CA LEU A 47 -3.51 4.02 -2.93
C LEU A 47 -4.84 3.25 -2.93
N GLY A 48 -4.97 2.19 -3.73
CA GLY A 48 -6.16 1.34 -3.65
C GLY A 48 -6.97 1.11 -4.91
N TRP A 49 -6.43 1.36 -6.10
CA TRP A 49 -7.14 1.04 -7.34
C TRP A 49 -7.51 -0.46 -7.46
N SER A 50 -6.74 -1.35 -6.83
CA SER A 50 -7.02 -2.79 -6.74
C SER A 50 -8.36 -3.13 -6.07
N TRP A 51 -8.93 -2.23 -5.27
CA TRP A 51 -10.27 -2.38 -4.70
C TRP A 51 -11.40 -2.14 -5.72
N LEU A 52 -11.13 -1.42 -6.82
CA LEU A 52 -12.14 -1.17 -7.87
C LEU A 52 -12.21 -2.28 -8.92
N ILE A 53 -11.22 -3.17 -8.98
CA ILE A 53 -11.05 -4.14 -10.05
C ILE A 53 -11.12 -5.56 -9.49
N PRO A 54 -12.04 -6.42 -9.96
CA PRO A 54 -12.03 -7.85 -9.61
C PRO A 54 -10.65 -8.48 -9.89
N PRO A 55 -10.12 -9.36 -9.02
CA PRO A 55 -10.79 -10.07 -7.92
C PRO A 55 -10.75 -9.34 -6.56
N TYR A 56 -10.54 -8.02 -6.54
CA TYR A 56 -10.45 -7.22 -5.32
C TYR A 56 -9.35 -7.73 -4.38
N ARG A 57 -8.17 -7.97 -4.95
CA ARG A 57 -6.97 -8.38 -4.22
C ARG A 57 -5.83 -7.42 -4.50
N TRP A 58 -4.99 -7.21 -3.51
CA TRP A 58 -3.81 -6.39 -3.66
C TRP A 58 -2.78 -7.07 -4.57
N ASN A 59 -2.57 -6.52 -5.77
CA ASN A 59 -1.54 -6.98 -6.71
C ASN A 59 -0.12 -6.52 -6.32
N PHE A 60 -0.02 -5.60 -5.37
CA PHE A 60 1.23 -5.07 -4.82
C PHE A 60 1.13 -5.07 -3.29
N GLN A 61 2.23 -4.78 -2.61
CA GLN A 61 2.21 -4.46 -1.19
C GLN A 61 2.71 -3.04 -0.96
N ALA A 62 2.36 -2.48 0.19
CA ALA A 62 2.83 -1.16 0.57
C ALA A 62 3.33 -1.15 2.00
N ARG A 63 4.38 -0.39 2.24
CA ARG A 63 5.02 -0.24 3.55
C ARG A 63 5.25 1.23 3.86
N ALA A 64 4.98 1.62 5.09
CA ALA A 64 5.28 2.96 5.56
C ALA A 64 6.81 3.15 5.64
N ARG A 65 7.35 4.14 4.94
CA ARG A 65 8.79 4.46 4.96
C ARG A 65 9.13 5.38 6.13
N THR A 66 8.25 6.32 6.42
CA THR A 66 8.26 7.13 7.66
C THR A 66 7.00 6.85 8.48
N ALA A 67 6.81 7.51 9.63
CA ALA A 67 5.59 7.36 10.40
C ALA A 67 4.39 7.90 9.59
N ALA A 68 3.71 7.01 8.86
CA ALA A 68 2.62 7.39 7.98
C ALA A 68 1.26 7.22 8.65
N ARG A 69 0.37 8.18 8.43
CA ARG A 69 -1.06 8.07 8.79
C ARG A 69 -1.89 7.88 7.53
N GLY A 70 -2.78 6.90 7.55
CA GLY A 70 -3.72 6.64 6.46
C GLY A 70 -5.14 6.55 6.99
N ARG A 71 -6.12 6.96 6.18
CA ARG A 71 -7.54 6.69 6.42
C ARG A 71 -8.02 5.70 5.38
N GLY A 72 -8.37 4.49 5.82
CA GLY A 72 -9.07 3.52 5.00
C GLY A 72 -10.53 3.91 4.88
N VAL A 73 -11.05 3.96 3.65
CA VAL A 73 -12.50 4.01 3.41
C VAL A 73 -12.91 2.66 2.84
N ARG A 74 -13.84 2.00 3.52
CA ARG A 74 -14.44 0.74 3.10
C ARG A 74 -15.66 1.02 2.20
N ARG A 75 -16.06 0.05 1.37
CA ARG A 75 -17.45 0.02 0.88
C ARG A 75 -18.42 -0.12 2.04
#